data_AF-A0A959E7A0-F1
#
_entry.id   AF-A0A959E7A0-F1
#
_cell.length_a   1.000
_cell.length_b   1.000
_cell.length_c   1.000
_cell.angle_alpha   90.00
_cell.angle_beta   90.00
_cell.angle_gamma   90.00
#
_symmetry.space_group_name_H-M   'P 1'
#
loop_
_entity.id
_entity.type
_entity.pdbx_description
1 polymer ?
#
loop_
_entity_poly.entity_id
_entity_poly.type
_entity_poly.pdbx_seq_one_letter_code
_entity_poly.pdbx_strand_id
1 'polypeptide(L)'
;MKNTMKYIALFLVLITAASCGPNLRPFTQNLYDQYQWSDNELERIQFYLSDDVVLTRQLTGGSSEIISGEIKIIDGRKVEQVVIRRGTPGVLLFKPKQNRFAIGFESNADERYLIFGPNPKAGDRYSLLASDWNRRDGTVTYDGRKWSVNSGSAFSSLMVDLKKINKVENSS
;
A
#
# COMPACT_ATOMS: atom_id res chain seq x y z
N MET A 1 -18.38 -27.14 50.69
CA MET A 1 -18.59 -26.56 49.33
C MET A 1 -18.28 -25.05 49.34
N LYS A 2 -17.01 -24.64 49.43
CA LYS A 2 -16.62 -23.21 49.46
C LYS A 2 -15.48 -22.84 48.50
N ASN A 3 -14.84 -23.82 47.85
CA ASN A 3 -13.66 -23.59 47.01
C ASN A 3 -13.95 -23.61 45.50
N THR A 4 -15.14 -24.04 45.07
CA THR A 4 -15.52 -24.06 43.64
C THR A 4 -15.91 -22.68 43.10
N MET A 5 -16.28 -21.73 43.97
CA MET A 5 -16.74 -20.40 43.56
C MET A 5 -15.59 -19.42 43.24
N LYS A 6 -14.36 -19.68 43.73
CA LYS A 6 -13.17 -18.87 43.43
C LYS A 6 -12.61 -19.10 42.02
N TYR A 7 -12.79 -20.28 41.45
CA TYR A 7 -12.26 -20.61 40.11
C TYR A 7 -13.15 -20.10 38.97
N ILE A 8 -14.43 -19.81 39.24
CA ILE A 8 -15.35 -19.23 38.24
C ILE A 8 -15.00 -17.74 37.98
N ALA A 9 -14.55 -17.01 39.00
CA ALA A 9 -14.11 -15.62 38.86
C ALA A 9 -12.79 -15.48 38.08
N LEU A 10 -11.93 -16.51 38.10
CA LEU A 10 -10.64 -16.51 37.38
C LEU A 10 -10.80 -16.78 35.87
N PHE A 11 -11.91 -17.39 35.45
CA PHE A 11 -12.17 -17.69 34.04
C PHE A 11 -12.83 -16.53 33.27
N LEU A 12 -13.44 -15.56 33.98
CA LEU A 12 -14.15 -14.43 33.37
C LEU A 12 -13.24 -13.26 32.94
N VAL A 13 -12.00 -13.21 33.43
CA VAL A 13 -11.04 -12.14 33.12
C VAL A 13 -10.29 -12.38 31.80
N LEU A 14 -10.38 -13.59 31.22
CA LEU A 14 -9.59 -13.97 30.04
C LEU A 14 -10.24 -13.64 28.67
N ILE A 15 -11.46 -13.09 28.64
CA ILE A 15 -12.24 -12.91 27.39
C ILE A 15 -12.17 -11.47 26.83
N THR A 16 -11.52 -10.52 27.50
CA THR A 16 -11.53 -9.10 27.07
C THR A 16 -10.39 -8.68 26.13
N ALA A 17 -9.58 -9.61 25.63
CA ALA A 17 -8.67 -9.32 24.51
C ALA A 17 -9.44 -9.28 23.17
N ALA A 18 -10.46 -8.42 23.08
CA ALA A 18 -11.09 -8.07 21.81
C ALA A 18 -10.04 -7.36 20.95
N SER A 19 -9.46 -8.12 20.04
CA SER A 19 -8.52 -7.75 18.98
C SER A 19 -8.68 -6.29 18.50
N CYS A 20 -7.87 -5.39 19.05
CA CYS A 20 -7.61 -4.05 18.50
C CYS A 20 -6.65 -4.16 17.31
N GLY A 21 -7.08 -4.84 16.25
CA GLY A 21 -6.40 -4.78 14.95
C GLY A 21 -6.67 -3.44 14.25
N PRO A 22 -5.74 -2.94 13.41
CA PRO A 22 -5.98 -1.72 12.63
C PRO A 22 -7.23 -1.90 11.77
N ASN A 23 -8.17 -0.97 11.88
CA ASN A 23 -9.44 -1.04 11.16
C ASN A 23 -9.25 -0.42 9.76
N LEU A 24 -8.47 -1.10 8.93
CA LEU A 24 -8.13 -0.61 7.60
C LEU A 24 -9.38 -0.46 6.74
N ARG A 25 -9.48 0.68 6.06
CA ARG A 25 -10.54 1.01 5.10
C ARG A 25 -9.92 1.50 3.80
N PRO A 26 -10.53 1.21 2.63
CA PRO A 26 -10.05 1.75 1.37
C PRO A 26 -10.02 3.28 1.42
N PHE A 27 -8.91 3.86 0.98
CA PHE A 27 -8.79 5.28 0.77
C PHE A 27 -9.45 5.64 -0.56
N THR A 28 -10.49 6.46 -0.50
CA THR A 28 -11.31 6.84 -1.66
C THR A 28 -11.29 8.34 -1.89
N GLN A 29 -11.65 8.77 -3.09
CA GLN A 29 -11.83 10.19 -3.39
C GLN A 29 -12.83 10.86 -2.45
N ASN A 30 -13.97 10.22 -2.19
CA ASN A 30 -14.97 10.74 -1.26
C ASN A 30 -14.42 10.94 0.15
N LEU A 31 -13.57 10.02 0.63
CA LEU A 31 -12.92 10.15 1.93
C LEU A 31 -11.96 11.34 1.94
N TYR A 32 -11.14 11.48 0.90
CA TYR A 32 -10.24 12.62 0.78
C TYR A 32 -10.99 13.96 0.75
N ASP A 33 -12.07 14.04 -0.03
CA ASP A 33 -12.88 15.25 -0.16
C ASP A 33 -13.67 15.58 1.11
N GLN A 34 -14.13 14.56 1.85
CA GLN A 34 -14.87 14.74 3.10
C GLN A 34 -14.01 15.34 4.21
N TYR A 35 -12.78 14.86 4.36
CA TYR A 35 -11.89 15.27 5.44
C TYR A 35 -11.01 16.47 5.07
N GLN A 36 -10.90 16.80 3.77
CA GLN A 36 -10.16 17.96 3.26
C GLN A 36 -8.71 18.09 3.80
N TRP A 37 -8.04 16.96 4.03
CA TRP A 37 -6.68 16.95 4.57
C TRP A 37 -5.73 17.83 3.77
N SER A 38 -4.99 18.68 4.48
CA SER A 38 -3.85 19.42 3.95
C SER A 38 -2.73 18.47 3.53
N ASP A 39 -1.81 18.95 2.68
CA ASP A 39 -0.68 18.15 2.24
C ASP A 39 0.19 17.68 3.44
N ASN A 40 0.39 18.56 4.43
CA ASN A 40 1.12 18.23 5.67
C ASN A 40 0.42 17.13 6.50
N GLU A 41 -0.91 17.09 6.51
CA GLU A 41 -1.65 16.03 7.21
C GLU A 41 -1.56 14.72 6.44
N LEU A 42 -1.69 14.76 5.11
CA LEU A 42 -1.56 13.58 4.25
C LEU A 42 -0.18 12.91 4.38
N GLU A 43 0.90 13.70 4.50
CA GLU A 43 2.25 13.19 4.74
C GLU A 43 2.40 12.41 6.06
N ARG A 44 1.56 12.73 7.06
CA ARG A 44 1.52 12.03 8.36
C ARG A 44 0.64 10.78 8.34
N ILE A 45 -0.15 10.58 7.29
CA ILE A 45 -1.00 9.40 7.15
C ILE A 45 -0.16 8.21 6.71
N GLN A 46 -0.26 7.12 7.47
CA GLN A 46 0.24 5.83 7.03
C GLN A 46 -0.77 5.16 6.09
N PHE A 47 -0.37 4.95 4.84
CA PHE A 47 -1.09 4.15 3.87
C PHE A 47 -0.64 2.69 3.90
N TYR A 48 -1.48 1.80 3.41
CA TYR A 48 -1.21 0.37 3.30
C TYR A 48 -1.74 -0.17 1.96
N LEU A 49 -1.08 -1.18 1.38
CA LEU A 49 -1.59 -1.86 0.19
C LEU A 49 -2.68 -2.87 0.54
N SER A 50 -3.76 -2.93 -0.24
CA SER A 50 -4.76 -4.00 -0.14
C SER A 50 -4.22 -5.36 -0.60
N ASP A 51 -3.35 -5.35 -1.62
CA ASP A 51 -2.85 -6.52 -2.32
C ASP A 51 -1.37 -6.40 -2.67
N ASP A 52 -0.71 -7.54 -2.89
CA ASP A 52 0.69 -7.58 -3.32
C ASP A 52 0.84 -6.86 -4.68
N VAL A 53 1.87 -6.01 -4.78
CA VAL A 53 2.29 -5.38 -6.03
C VAL A 53 3.59 -6.04 -6.47
N VAL A 54 3.53 -6.72 -7.62
CA VAL A 54 4.69 -7.39 -8.22
C VAL A 54 5.15 -6.59 -9.43
N LEU A 55 6.35 -6.05 -9.34
CA LEU A 55 7.02 -5.35 -10.44
C LEU A 55 8.03 -6.28 -11.08
N THR A 56 8.04 -6.34 -12.40
CA THR A 56 9.00 -7.14 -13.16
C THR A 56 9.66 -6.32 -14.26
N ARG A 57 10.95 -6.59 -14.49
CA ARG A 57 11.70 -6.01 -15.59
C ARG A 57 12.60 -7.07 -16.21
N GLN A 58 12.51 -7.27 -17.52
CA GLN A 58 13.41 -8.17 -18.23
C GLN A 58 14.81 -7.56 -18.31
N LEU A 59 15.83 -8.37 -18.03
CA LEU A 59 17.24 -7.99 -18.15
C LEU A 59 17.75 -8.44 -19.51
N THR A 60 17.98 -7.51 -20.43
CA THR A 60 18.67 -7.74 -21.71
C THR A 60 20.17 -7.47 -21.54
N GLY A 61 21.01 -8.37 -22.08
CA GLY A 61 22.46 -8.40 -21.80
C GLY A 61 23.21 -7.12 -22.18
N GLY A 62 24.26 -6.81 -21.40
CA GLY A 62 25.21 -5.72 -21.67
C GLY A 62 25.62 -4.90 -20.44
N SER A 63 24.68 -4.59 -19.54
CA SER A 63 24.94 -3.85 -18.29
C SER A 63 23.71 -3.84 -17.37
N SER A 64 23.15 -5.03 -17.09
CA SER A 64 21.97 -5.13 -16.24
C SER A 64 22.32 -4.88 -14.77
N GLU A 65 22.43 -3.62 -14.39
CA GLU A 65 22.53 -3.19 -13.00
C GLU A 65 21.25 -3.59 -12.26
N ILE A 66 21.43 -4.43 -11.25
CA ILE A 66 20.41 -4.84 -10.29
C ILE A 66 20.30 -3.72 -9.27
N ILE A 67 19.10 -3.20 -9.03
CA ILE A 67 18.94 -1.98 -8.22
C ILE A 67 18.23 -2.28 -6.90
N SER A 68 17.26 -3.18 -6.94
CA SER A 68 16.31 -3.33 -5.84
C SER A 68 15.74 -4.74 -5.73
N GLY A 69 15.57 -5.45 -6.87
CA GLY A 69 14.83 -6.71 -6.91
C GLY A 69 15.68 -7.98 -6.88
N GLU A 70 15.00 -9.10 -6.67
CA GLU A 70 15.56 -10.44 -6.82
C GLU A 70 15.61 -10.84 -8.31
N ILE A 71 16.62 -11.62 -8.68
CA ILE A 71 16.72 -12.19 -10.03
C ILE A 71 15.95 -13.51 -10.11
N LYS A 72 15.07 -13.63 -11.10
CA LYS A 72 14.33 -14.86 -11.41
C LYS A 72 14.47 -15.23 -12.88
N ILE A 73 14.27 -16.51 -13.19
CA ILE A 73 14.10 -16.99 -14.57
C ILE A 73 12.61 -17.28 -14.76
N ILE A 74 11.95 -16.54 -15.66
CA ILE A 74 10.54 -16.72 -16.02
C ILE A 74 10.48 -16.94 -17.53
N ASP A 75 9.87 -18.05 -17.97
CA ASP A 75 9.74 -18.42 -19.39
C ASP A 75 11.07 -18.37 -20.17
N GLY A 76 12.16 -18.83 -19.55
CA GLY A 76 13.50 -18.83 -20.13
C GLY A 76 14.19 -17.46 -20.18
N ARG A 77 13.58 -16.41 -19.59
CA ARG A 77 14.11 -15.05 -19.57
C ARG A 77 14.56 -14.67 -18.16
N LYS A 78 15.70 -13.98 -18.07
CA LYS A 78 16.19 -13.38 -16.83
C LYS A 78 15.40 -12.11 -16.53
N VAL A 79 14.72 -12.08 -15.39
CA VAL A 79 13.92 -10.95 -14.93
C VAL A 79 14.37 -10.51 -13.55
N GLU A 80 14.37 -9.21 -13.32
CA GLU A 80 14.43 -8.63 -11.98
C GLU A 80 12.99 -8.45 -11.49
N GLN A 81 12.74 -8.83 -10.23
CA GLN A 81 11.42 -8.77 -9.61
C GLN A 81 11.48 -8.05 -8.26
N VAL A 82 10.61 -7.06 -8.08
CA VAL A 82 10.35 -6.41 -6.79
C VAL A 82 8.94 -6.80 -6.34
N VAL A 83 8.79 -7.16 -5.06
CA VAL A 83 7.49 -7.53 -4.48
C VAL A 83 7.20 -6.66 -3.28
N ILE A 84 6.20 -5.79 -3.39
CA ILE A 84 5.69 -4.99 -2.28
C ILE A 84 4.45 -5.70 -1.74
N ARG A 85 4.54 -6.23 -0.52
CA ARG A 85 3.50 -7.09 0.04
C ARG A 85 2.26 -6.28 0.44
N ARG A 86 1.09 -6.92 0.44
CA ARG A 86 -0.10 -6.35 1.07
C ARG A 86 0.17 -5.96 2.52
N GLY A 87 -0.47 -4.89 2.97
CA GLY A 87 -0.24 -4.34 4.29
C GLY A 87 1.13 -3.70 4.50
N THR A 88 1.98 -3.58 3.46
CA THR A 88 3.22 -2.82 3.56
C THR A 88 2.89 -1.36 3.85
N PRO A 89 3.41 -0.77 4.94
CA PRO A 89 3.20 0.64 5.25
C PRO A 89 3.88 1.51 4.19
N GLY A 90 3.16 2.49 3.65
CA GLY A 90 3.70 3.52 2.78
C GLY A 90 3.31 4.92 3.23
N VAL A 91 4.15 5.90 2.89
CA VAL A 91 3.96 7.32 3.20
C VAL A 91 3.82 8.12 1.92
N LEU A 92 3.07 9.22 1.97
CA LEU A 92 3.01 10.16 0.86
C LEU A 92 4.36 10.89 0.75
N LEU A 93 4.99 10.82 -0.43
CA LEU A 93 6.22 11.57 -0.72
C LEU A 93 5.89 12.91 -1.37
N PHE A 94 4.99 12.90 -2.36
CA PHE A 94 4.54 14.10 -3.06
C PHE A 94 3.27 13.81 -3.87
N LYS A 95 2.68 14.86 -4.42
CA LYS A 95 1.47 14.79 -5.25
C LYS A 95 1.77 15.28 -6.68
N PRO A 96 1.98 14.38 -7.67
CA PRO A 96 2.13 14.80 -9.07
C PRO A 96 0.96 15.65 -9.59
N LYS A 97 -0.24 15.42 -9.05
CA LYS A 97 -1.48 16.20 -9.26
C LYS A 97 -2.33 16.11 -7.99
N GLN A 98 -3.35 16.96 -7.86
CA GLN A 98 -4.21 17.04 -6.67
C GLN A 98 -4.73 15.68 -6.17
N ASN A 99 -5.12 14.77 -7.07
CA ASN A 99 -5.64 13.43 -6.77
C ASN A 99 -4.71 12.31 -7.27
N ARG A 100 -3.40 12.55 -7.27
CA ARG A 100 -2.36 11.58 -7.64
C ARG A 100 -1.33 11.56 -6.55
N PHE A 101 -1.17 10.43 -5.88
CA PHE A 101 -0.33 10.32 -4.69
C PHE A 101 0.87 9.45 -5.01
N ALA A 102 2.07 10.00 -4.89
CA ALA A 102 3.31 9.22 -4.94
C ALA A 102 3.57 8.63 -3.55
N ILE A 103 3.37 7.32 -3.42
CA ILE A 103 3.54 6.60 -2.15
C ILE A 103 4.86 5.83 -2.18
N GLY A 104 5.73 6.11 -1.22
CA GLY A 104 6.95 5.36 -0.95
C GLY A 104 6.68 4.27 0.08
N PHE A 105 7.19 3.06 -0.16
CA PHE A 105 7.04 1.89 0.73
C PHE A 105 8.36 1.46 1.40
N GLU A 106 9.44 2.18 1.13
CA GLU A 106 10.76 1.94 1.68
C GLU A 106 11.25 3.21 2.38
N SER A 107 11.95 3.05 3.50
CA SER A 107 12.52 4.19 4.23
C SER A 107 13.73 4.76 3.49
N ASN A 108 13.80 6.10 3.36
CA ASN A 108 14.93 6.83 2.78
C ASN A 108 15.18 6.58 1.27
N ALA A 109 14.13 6.32 0.48
CA ALA A 109 14.25 6.10 -0.96
C ALA A 109 13.23 6.94 -1.73
N ASP A 110 13.55 8.22 -1.95
CA ASP A 110 12.63 9.21 -2.52
C ASP A 110 12.25 8.92 -3.98
N GLU A 111 13.04 8.12 -4.70
CA GLU A 111 12.77 7.70 -6.07
C GLU A 111 12.00 6.35 -6.16
N ARG A 112 11.83 5.65 -5.03
CA ARG A 112 11.15 4.36 -4.93
C ARG A 112 9.71 4.52 -4.49
N TYR A 113 8.91 5.06 -5.39
CA TYR A 113 7.49 5.26 -5.18
C TYR A 113 6.64 4.66 -6.29
N LEU A 114 5.38 4.44 -5.97
CA LEU A 114 4.33 4.13 -6.93
C LEU A 114 3.27 5.22 -6.88
N ILE A 115 2.62 5.47 -8.02
CA ILE A 115 1.60 6.52 -8.12
C ILE A 115 0.22 5.88 -8.00
N PHE A 116 -0.61 6.41 -7.10
CA PHE A 116 -2.00 6.00 -6.90
C PHE A 116 -2.96 7.13 -7.23
N GLY A 117 -4.16 6.80 -7.68
CA GLY A 117 -5.22 7.78 -7.91
C GLY A 117 -6.60 7.14 -7.99
N PRO A 118 -7.68 7.95 -7.97
CA PRO A 118 -9.03 7.45 -7.93
C PRO A 118 -9.35 6.64 -9.19
N ASN A 119 -9.90 5.45 -8.97
CA ASN A 119 -10.35 4.55 -10.01
C ASN A 119 -11.89 4.43 -10.00
N PRO A 120 -12.60 5.06 -10.94
CA PRO A 120 -14.07 5.01 -11.01
C PRO A 120 -14.64 3.59 -11.12
N LYS A 121 -13.87 2.66 -11.69
CA LYS A 121 -14.27 1.24 -11.81
C LYS A 121 -14.13 0.46 -10.51
N ALA A 122 -13.50 1.05 -9.49
CA ALA A 122 -13.27 0.45 -8.17
C ALA A 122 -13.90 1.30 -7.04
N GLY A 123 -14.96 2.07 -7.33
CA GLY A 123 -15.62 2.93 -6.35
C GLY A 123 -14.72 4.08 -5.86
N ASP A 124 -13.97 4.68 -6.78
CA ASP A 124 -13.06 5.80 -6.56
C ASP A 124 -11.98 5.55 -5.50
N ARG A 125 -11.64 4.28 -5.27
CA ARG A 125 -10.46 3.89 -4.50
C ARG A 125 -9.19 4.36 -5.17
N TYR A 126 -8.23 4.81 -4.36
CA TYR A 126 -6.90 5.17 -4.84
C TYR A 126 -6.14 3.91 -5.22
N SER A 127 -6.22 3.53 -6.50
CA SER A 127 -5.62 2.32 -7.07
C SER A 127 -4.30 2.65 -7.76
N LEU A 128 -3.43 1.64 -7.90
CA LEU A 128 -2.17 1.77 -8.61
C LEU A 128 -2.39 2.28 -10.04
N LEU A 129 -1.66 3.33 -10.42
CA LEU A 129 -1.67 3.88 -11.76
C LEU A 129 -0.47 3.37 -12.54
N ALA A 130 -0.76 2.88 -13.74
CA ALA A 130 0.23 2.50 -14.73
C ALA A 130 -0.10 3.17 -16.07
N SER A 131 0.93 3.48 -16.86
CA SER A 131 0.76 3.79 -18.28
C SER A 131 0.56 2.50 -19.07
N ASP A 132 0.02 2.64 -20.28
CA ASP A 132 0.01 1.57 -21.28
C ASP A 132 -0.63 0.27 -20.80
N TRP A 133 -1.73 0.37 -20.04
CA TRP A 133 -2.56 -0.78 -19.69
C TRP A 133 -3.00 -1.49 -20.98
N ASN A 134 -2.36 -2.61 -21.26
CA ASN A 134 -2.85 -3.58 -22.23
C ASN A 134 -3.71 -4.62 -21.47
N ARG A 135 -4.30 -5.58 -22.18
CA ARG A 135 -5.21 -6.58 -21.56
C ARG A 135 -4.58 -7.39 -20.42
N ARG A 136 -3.24 -7.39 -20.26
CA ARG A 136 -2.54 -8.25 -19.30
C ARG A 136 -1.67 -7.46 -18.32
N ASP A 137 -0.98 -6.43 -18.78
CA ASP A 137 0.05 -5.73 -18.01
C ASP A 137 -0.02 -4.21 -18.19
N GLY A 138 0.48 -3.48 -17.19
CA GLY A 138 0.68 -2.04 -17.21
C GLY A 138 2.15 -1.69 -16.94
N THR A 139 2.52 -0.45 -17.24
CA THR A 139 3.88 0.07 -17.01
C THR A 139 3.89 1.12 -15.90
N VAL A 140 4.70 0.92 -14.88
CA VAL A 140 4.94 1.91 -13.82
C VAL A 140 6.37 2.43 -13.87
N THR A 141 6.61 3.58 -13.26
CA THR A 141 7.97 4.04 -12.95
C THR A 141 8.24 3.74 -11.48
N TYR A 142 9.39 3.12 -11.19
CA TYR A 142 9.86 2.82 -9.84
C TYR A 142 11.39 2.85 -9.84
N ASP A 143 12.00 3.58 -8.90
CA ASP A 143 13.45 3.80 -8.83
C ASP A 143 14.02 4.39 -10.14
N GLY A 144 13.33 5.41 -10.66
CA GLY A 144 13.67 6.07 -11.93
C GLY A 144 13.51 5.22 -13.20
N ARG A 145 13.16 3.93 -13.11
CA ARG A 145 13.10 3.01 -14.25
C ARG A 145 11.69 2.49 -14.52
N LYS A 146 11.47 1.99 -15.73
CA LYS A 146 10.19 1.40 -16.16
C LYS A 146 10.10 -0.07 -15.74
N TRP A 147 8.97 -0.42 -15.14
CA TRP A 147 8.64 -1.77 -14.68
C TRP A 147 7.28 -2.20 -15.21
N SER A 148 7.14 -3.48 -15.50
CA SER A 148 5.85 -4.09 -15.82
C SER A 148 5.17 -4.56 -14.54
N VAL A 149 3.87 -4.28 -14.44
CA VAL A 149 2.99 -4.79 -13.38
C VAL A 149 1.83 -5.54 -14.02
N ASN A 150 1.53 -6.72 -13.51
CA ASN A 150 0.41 -7.51 -14.02
C ASN A 150 -0.94 -6.92 -13.58
N SER A 151 -1.98 -7.14 -14.38
CA SER A 151 -3.36 -6.73 -14.06
C SER A 151 -3.90 -7.21 -12.71
N GLY A 152 -3.40 -8.33 -12.15
CA GLY A 152 -3.76 -8.76 -10.79
C GLY A 152 -3.29 -7.80 -9.69
N SER A 153 -2.11 -7.21 -9.85
CA SER A 153 -1.57 -6.18 -8.95
C SER A 153 -2.12 -4.77 -9.25
N ALA A 154 -2.74 -4.57 -10.41
CA ALA A 154 -3.35 -3.30 -10.84
C ALA A 154 -4.51 -2.82 -9.94
N PHE A 155 -5.18 -3.76 -9.28
CA PHE A 155 -6.30 -3.46 -8.38
C PHE A 155 -5.85 -3.13 -6.96
N SER A 156 -4.55 -3.25 -6.65
CA SER A 156 -4.05 -2.88 -5.34
C SER A 156 -4.36 -1.42 -5.06
N SER A 157 -5.10 -1.21 -3.98
CA SER A 157 -5.61 0.09 -3.55
C SER A 157 -4.96 0.50 -2.24
N LEU A 158 -4.85 1.80 -2.02
CA LEU A 158 -4.44 2.34 -0.74
C LEU A 158 -5.54 2.12 0.31
N MET A 159 -5.09 1.76 1.49
CA MET A 159 -5.90 1.55 2.69
C MET A 159 -5.35 2.45 3.80
N VAL A 160 -6.24 2.94 4.67
CA VAL A 160 -5.86 3.77 5.83
C VAL A 160 -6.58 3.31 7.09
N ASP A 161 -5.99 3.59 8.25
CA ASP A 161 -6.62 3.39 9.55
C ASP A 161 -7.28 4.69 10.02
N LEU A 162 -8.59 4.82 9.81
CA LEU A 162 -9.36 6.02 10.16
C LEU A 162 -9.28 6.38 11.65
N LYS A 163 -9.15 5.38 12.54
CA LYS A 163 -9.04 5.63 13.99
C LYS A 163 -7.74 6.38 14.32
N LYS A 164 -6.67 6.07 13.59
CA LYS A 164 -5.38 6.74 13.76
C LYS A 164 -5.39 8.13 13.15
N ILE A 165 -6.04 8.32 12.00
CA ILE A 165 -6.12 9.62 11.34
C ILE A 165 -6.85 10.64 12.22
N ASN A 166 -8.02 10.29 12.76
CA ASN A 166 -8.76 11.19 13.66
C ASN A 166 -7.95 11.60 14.90
N LYS A 167 -7.00 10.75 15.36
CA LYS A 167 -6.13 11.12 16.49
C LYS A 167 -5.09 12.16 16.09
N VAL A 168 -4.54 12.09 14.86
CA VAL A 168 -3.59 13.08 14.35
C VAL A 168 -4.24 14.46 14.23
N GLU A 169 -5.49 14.51 13.75
CA GLU A 169 -6.27 15.75 13.62
C GLU A 169 -6.51 16.42 14.99
N ASN A 170 -6.91 15.66 16.02
CA ASN A 170 -7.16 16.20 17.37
C ASN A 170 -5.90 16.57 18.16
N SER A 171 -4.70 16.32 17.61
CA SER A 171 -3.41 16.59 18.27
C SER A 171 -2.63 17.75 17.65
N SER A 172 -3.16 18.35 16.58
CA SER A 172 -2.56 19.49 15.84
C SER A 172 -3.31 20.78 16.18
#